data_AF-A0A2V6GBL6-F1
#
_entry.id   AF-A0A2V6GBL6-F1
#
_cell.length_a   1.000
_cell.length_b   1.000
_cell.length_c   1.000
_cell.angle_alpha   90.00
_cell.angle_beta   90.00
_cell.angle_gamma   90.00
#
_symmetry.space_group_name_H-M   'P 1'
#
loop_
_entity.id
_entity.type
_entity.pdbx_description
1 polymer ?
#
loop_
_entity_poly.entity_id
_entity_poly.type
_entity_poly.pdbx_seq_one_letter_code
_entity_poly.pdbx_strand_id
1 'polypeptide(L)'
;MFRLFKKLGLPTHEDWWLADSIDEMLKAIRNLDDIRHNFPYQTDGAVVKVDALAQRERLGFTAKSPRWAIAYKYAAERVETRMNDIIIQVGRTGILTPVAVLEPVLVSGSTVARATLHNEDEIKRKDIRIGDTVVIEKAGEVIPAVVEVVKSKRPRDTKRFDFAKHIHGKCPVCGGPIRRDPEFVAWRCENLYCPAQTTRRVEFFAARGALDIESIGGIVADKLVERGLVREPLDLFDLKLEELAKLNLGTEEAPRVFGEKSATKAINAIQRARTLPLSRWLFALAISDVGKTTATQLARFHDTIEDVSNSQLLRDVVDYHEKRDDKKSAKEISGRLIKSGFAKPSKGKAGKDGIVTEVGPVVAQSVLHFFASSTGKKILQRLNGLGIEPKSEKVSATRAAELPLAGKTFILTGTLPSMTREEATEKIEALGGHVTASVSKKTDYVFAGAEPGSKFDKAKELGVKIIDEAEFRKML
;
A
#
# COMPACT_ATOMS: atom_id res chain seq x y z
N MET A 1 2.30 -11.09 -35.05
CA MET A 1 3.36 -11.34 -34.04
C MET A 1 3.42 -12.80 -33.61
N PHE A 2 2.36 -13.42 -33.08
CA PHE A 2 2.38 -14.82 -32.60
C PHE A 2 2.82 -15.86 -33.64
N ARG A 3 2.45 -15.69 -34.92
CA ARG A 3 2.93 -16.55 -36.01
C ARG A 3 4.46 -16.58 -36.15
N LEU A 4 5.13 -15.45 -35.89
CA LEU A 4 6.60 -15.37 -35.94
C LEU A 4 7.22 -16.09 -34.74
N PHE A 5 6.66 -15.91 -33.55
CA PHE A 5 7.13 -16.60 -32.35
C PHE A 5 7.01 -18.13 -32.48
N LYS A 6 5.90 -18.63 -33.04
CA LYS A 6 5.75 -20.07 -33.34
C LYS A 6 6.80 -20.57 -34.34
N LYS A 7 7.12 -19.79 -35.38
CA LYS A 7 8.22 -20.11 -36.33
C LYS A 7 9.60 -20.15 -35.67
N LEU A 8 9.82 -19.36 -34.62
CA LEU A 8 11.07 -19.30 -33.87
C LEU A 8 11.15 -20.36 -32.75
N GLY A 9 10.15 -21.25 -32.63
CA GLY A 9 10.11 -22.28 -31.59
C GLY A 9 9.79 -21.76 -30.19
N LEU A 10 9.32 -20.51 -30.07
CA LEU A 10 8.91 -19.95 -28.78
C LEU A 10 7.51 -20.46 -28.40
N PRO A 11 7.25 -20.70 -27.10
CA PRO A 11 5.92 -21.07 -26.64
C PRO A 11 4.93 -19.92 -26.90
N THR A 12 3.84 -20.22 -27.60
CA THR A 12 2.78 -19.27 -27.91
C THR A 12 1.43 -19.83 -27.52
N HIS A 13 0.54 -18.97 -27.04
CA HIS A 13 -0.88 -19.32 -26.88
C HIS A 13 -1.48 -19.67 -28.26
N GLU A 14 -2.22 -20.76 -28.35
CA GLU A 14 -2.78 -21.23 -29.62
C GLU A 14 -4.10 -20.51 -29.96
N ASP A 15 -4.84 -20.11 -28.92
CA ASP A 15 -6.12 -19.40 -29.08
C ASP A 15 -5.94 -17.88 -29.13
N TRP A 16 -5.97 -17.33 -30.34
CA TRP A 16 -6.09 -15.90 -30.60
C TRP A 16 -6.85 -15.67 -31.91
N TRP A 17 -7.52 -14.52 -32.01
CA TRP A 17 -8.36 -14.17 -33.15
C TRP A 17 -7.95 -12.82 -33.73
N LEU A 18 -8.11 -12.68 -35.04
CA LEU A 18 -8.16 -11.37 -35.69
C LEU A 18 -9.64 -10.97 -35.78
N ALA A 19 -9.92 -9.70 -35.53
CA ALA A 19 -11.25 -9.13 -35.61
C ALA A 19 -11.15 -7.79 -36.32
N ASP A 20 -11.91 -7.63 -37.39
CA ASP A 20 -11.94 -6.41 -38.21
C ASP A 20 -13.06 -5.45 -37.76
N SER A 21 -13.91 -5.89 -36.83
CA SER A 21 -14.99 -5.09 -36.24
C SER A 21 -15.13 -5.30 -34.72
N ILE A 22 -15.85 -4.39 -34.06
CA ILE A 22 -16.17 -4.50 -32.63
C ILE A 22 -17.01 -5.76 -32.36
N ASP A 23 -17.95 -6.10 -33.25
CA ASP A 23 -18.81 -7.27 -33.07
C ASP A 23 -18.04 -8.58 -33.15
N GLU A 24 -17.10 -8.70 -34.08
CA GLU A 24 -16.18 -9.84 -34.17
C GLU A 24 -15.28 -9.94 -32.95
N MET A 25 -14.77 -8.81 -32.47
CA MET A 25 -13.95 -8.75 -31.25
C MET A 25 -14.76 -9.24 -30.04
N LEU A 26 -15.99 -8.77 -29.86
CA LEU A 26 -16.86 -9.21 -28.77
C LEU A 26 -17.22 -10.70 -28.89
N LYS A 27 -17.40 -11.21 -30.12
CA LYS A 27 -17.63 -12.63 -30.36
C LYS A 27 -16.40 -13.48 -29.97
N ALA A 28 -15.19 -13.03 -30.32
CA ALA A 28 -13.96 -13.71 -29.93
C ALA A 28 -13.76 -13.71 -28.40
N ILE A 29 -14.08 -12.59 -27.74
CA ILE A 29 -14.05 -12.49 -26.27
C ILE A 29 -15.02 -13.50 -25.63
N ARG A 30 -16.25 -13.63 -26.14
CA ARG A 30 -17.22 -14.62 -25.62
C ARG A 30 -16.75 -16.05 -25.84
N ASN A 31 -16.23 -16.36 -27.03
CA ASN A 31 -15.68 -17.70 -27.32
C ASN A 31 -14.51 -18.05 -26.38
N LEU A 32 -13.64 -17.07 -26.09
CA LEU A 32 -12.56 -17.28 -25.13
C LEU A 32 -13.09 -17.51 -23.70
N ASP A 33 -14.17 -16.84 -23.28
CA ASP A 33 -14.82 -17.08 -21.99
C ASP A 33 -15.33 -18.53 -21.88
N ASP A 34 -15.89 -19.08 -22.96
CA ASP A 34 -16.41 -20.46 -22.97
C ASP A 34 -15.28 -21.51 -22.86
N ILE A 35 -14.20 -21.36 -23.64
CA ILE A 35 -13.14 -22.38 -23.71
C ILE A 35 -12.14 -22.32 -22.55
N ARG A 36 -11.99 -21.15 -21.90
CA ARG A 36 -10.91 -20.94 -20.91
C ARG A 36 -11.01 -21.85 -19.68
N HIS A 37 -12.21 -22.36 -19.39
CA HIS A 37 -12.43 -23.28 -18.26
C HIS A 37 -11.74 -24.64 -18.44
N ASN A 38 -11.36 -24.98 -19.68
CA ASN A 38 -10.65 -26.22 -20.00
C ASN A 38 -9.13 -26.06 -20.02
N PHE A 39 -8.62 -24.85 -19.79
CA PHE A 39 -7.18 -24.62 -19.80
C PHE A 39 -6.53 -25.21 -18.53
N PRO A 40 -5.27 -25.67 -18.62
CA PRO A 40 -4.53 -26.14 -17.44
C PRO A 40 -4.09 -25.02 -16.50
N TYR A 41 -4.55 -23.78 -16.75
CA TYR A 41 -4.23 -22.57 -15.99
C TYR A 41 -5.45 -21.65 -15.96
N GLN A 42 -5.42 -20.70 -15.03
CA GLN A 42 -6.50 -19.73 -14.85
C GLN A 42 -6.32 -18.54 -15.78
N THR A 43 -7.44 -17.91 -16.13
CA THR A 43 -7.47 -16.67 -16.92
C THR A 43 -8.57 -15.77 -16.37
N ASP A 44 -8.29 -14.46 -16.38
CA ASP A 44 -9.13 -13.44 -15.74
C ASP A 44 -9.80 -12.48 -16.74
N GLY A 45 -9.60 -12.73 -18.03
CA GLY A 45 -10.03 -11.85 -19.10
C GLY A 45 -9.42 -12.16 -20.45
N ALA A 46 -9.74 -11.31 -21.42
CA ALA A 46 -9.11 -11.23 -22.72
C ALA A 46 -8.26 -9.96 -22.82
N VAL A 47 -7.22 -9.97 -23.65
CA VAL A 47 -6.46 -8.75 -23.98
C VAL A 47 -6.72 -8.37 -25.42
N VAL A 48 -7.37 -7.22 -25.62
CA VAL A 48 -7.61 -6.65 -26.95
C VAL A 48 -6.43 -5.75 -27.30
N LYS A 49 -5.89 -5.90 -28.51
CA LYS A 49 -4.76 -5.11 -29.02
C LYS A 49 -5.05 -4.67 -30.45
N VAL A 50 -4.73 -3.41 -30.77
CA VAL A 50 -4.65 -2.95 -32.16
C VAL A 50 -3.58 -3.77 -32.89
N ASP A 51 -3.86 -4.46 -33.99
CA ASP A 51 -2.88 -5.38 -34.58
C ASP A 51 -1.68 -4.65 -35.24
N ALA A 52 -1.95 -3.58 -35.98
CA ALA A 52 -0.93 -2.83 -36.73
C ALA A 52 0.07 -2.10 -35.81
N LEU A 53 1.37 -2.43 -35.93
CA LEU A 53 2.43 -1.86 -35.09
C LEU A 53 2.57 -0.33 -35.23
N ALA A 54 2.51 0.19 -36.45
CA ALA A 54 2.59 1.63 -36.70
C ALA A 54 1.46 2.43 -36.01
N GLN A 55 0.28 1.81 -35.84
CA GLN A 55 -0.82 2.44 -35.11
C GLN A 55 -0.58 2.44 -33.60
N ARG A 56 0.06 1.40 -33.05
CA ARG A 56 0.43 1.33 -31.62
C ARG A 56 1.39 2.45 -31.23
N GLU A 57 2.39 2.70 -32.06
CA GLU A 57 3.37 3.78 -31.87
C GLU A 57 2.67 5.16 -31.82
N ARG A 58 1.78 5.43 -32.78
CA ARG A 58 0.99 6.67 -32.82
C ARG A 58 0.07 6.84 -31.61
N LEU A 59 -0.52 5.76 -31.11
CA LEU A 59 -1.44 5.80 -29.97
C LEU A 59 -0.69 6.06 -28.65
N GLY A 60 0.53 5.54 -28.50
CA GLY A 60 1.37 5.78 -27.35
C GLY A 60 0.83 5.19 -26.03
N PHE A 61 1.22 5.80 -24.91
CA PHE A 61 0.98 5.28 -23.56
C PHE A 61 0.56 6.39 -22.60
N THR A 62 -0.16 6.01 -21.55
CA THR A 62 -0.37 6.83 -20.35
C THR A 62 0.77 6.62 -19.35
N ALA A 63 0.70 7.25 -18.18
CA ALA A 63 1.68 7.04 -17.10
C ALA A 63 1.79 5.57 -16.63
N LYS A 64 0.74 4.75 -16.84
CA LYS A 64 0.65 3.38 -16.31
C LYS A 64 0.32 2.30 -17.36
N SER A 65 -0.27 2.64 -18.51
CA SER A 65 -0.79 1.64 -19.48
C SER A 65 -0.69 2.09 -20.95
N PRO A 66 -0.56 1.16 -21.91
CA PRO A 66 -0.66 1.46 -23.35
C PRO A 66 -2.06 1.96 -23.72
N ARG A 67 -2.15 2.83 -24.73
CA ARG A 67 -3.44 3.30 -25.27
C ARG A 67 -4.01 2.39 -26.36
N TRP A 68 -3.19 1.50 -26.90
CA TRP A 68 -3.52 0.59 -28.01
C TRP A 68 -3.89 -0.83 -27.55
N ALA A 69 -3.92 -1.07 -26.24
CA ALA A 69 -4.33 -2.34 -25.67
C ALA A 69 -5.19 -2.13 -24.43
N ILE A 70 -6.15 -3.02 -24.22
CA ILE A 70 -7.01 -3.03 -23.04
C ILE A 70 -7.23 -4.47 -22.57
N ALA A 71 -7.20 -4.68 -21.26
CA ALA A 71 -7.62 -5.93 -20.66
C ALA A 71 -9.14 -5.88 -20.44
N TYR A 72 -9.87 -6.73 -21.17
CA TYR A 72 -11.28 -6.99 -20.95
C TYR A 72 -11.39 -8.05 -19.86
N LYS A 73 -11.74 -7.66 -18.64
CA LYS A 73 -11.92 -8.61 -17.53
C LYS A 73 -13.28 -9.29 -17.63
N TYR A 74 -13.31 -10.60 -17.46
CA TYR A 74 -14.57 -11.32 -17.34
C TYR A 74 -15.26 -10.97 -16.02
N ALA A 75 -16.56 -11.24 -15.95
CA ALA A 75 -17.25 -11.13 -14.67
C ALA A 75 -16.55 -12.04 -13.66
N ALA A 76 -16.27 -11.49 -12.47
CA ALA A 76 -15.67 -12.26 -11.40
C ALA A 76 -16.52 -13.51 -11.14
N GLU A 77 -15.86 -14.65 -10.95
CA GLU A 77 -16.55 -15.89 -10.63
C GLU A 77 -17.37 -15.68 -9.36
N ARG A 78 -18.68 -15.90 -9.49
CA ARG A 78 -19.65 -15.78 -8.42
C ARG A 78 -20.05 -17.15 -7.96
N VAL A 79 -19.83 -17.43 -6.69
CA VAL A 79 -20.14 -18.73 -6.11
C VAL A 79 -21.05 -18.54 -4.91
N GLU A 80 -22.05 -19.42 -4.81
CA GLU A 80 -22.93 -19.47 -3.66
C GLU A 80 -22.30 -20.30 -2.55
N THR A 81 -22.36 -19.80 -1.31
CA THR A 81 -22.00 -20.56 -0.12
C THR A 81 -22.86 -20.15 1.06
N ARG A 82 -22.91 -21.00 2.08
CA ARG A 82 -23.64 -20.71 3.32
C ARG A 82 -22.78 -19.83 4.23
N MET A 83 -23.38 -18.75 4.74
CA MET A 83 -22.76 -17.93 5.77
C MET A 83 -23.11 -18.47 7.15
N ASN A 84 -22.10 -18.97 7.86
CA ASN A 84 -22.24 -19.60 9.16
C ASN A 84 -22.28 -18.57 10.30
N ASP A 85 -21.50 -17.50 10.19
CA ASP A 85 -21.42 -16.47 11.23
C ASP A 85 -20.91 -15.13 10.65
N ILE A 86 -21.00 -14.06 11.44
CA ILE A 86 -20.38 -12.77 11.17
C ILE A 86 -19.49 -12.43 12.37
N ILE A 87 -18.19 -12.32 12.14
CA ILE A 87 -17.23 -11.89 13.17
C ILE A 87 -16.83 -10.43 12.93
N ILE A 88 -16.53 -9.71 14.00
CA ILE A 88 -16.10 -8.31 13.92
C ILE A 88 -14.59 -8.23 14.19
N GLN A 89 -13.83 -7.81 13.18
CA GLN A 89 -12.39 -7.59 13.29
C GLN A 89 -12.10 -6.13 13.64
N VAL A 90 -11.17 -5.90 14.57
CA VAL A 90 -10.70 -4.56 14.91
C VAL A 90 -9.40 -4.27 14.14
N GLY A 91 -9.44 -3.29 13.25
CA GLY A 91 -8.30 -2.86 12.46
C GLY A 91 -7.30 -2.02 13.27
N ARG A 92 -6.16 -1.68 12.64
CA ARG A 92 -5.07 -0.88 13.24
C ARG A 92 -5.53 0.47 13.79
N THR A 93 -6.43 1.14 13.08
CA THR A 93 -6.99 2.45 13.43
C THR A 93 -8.24 2.35 14.32
N GLY A 94 -8.52 1.14 14.82
CA GLY A 94 -9.70 0.86 15.64
C GLY A 94 -10.98 0.63 14.85
N ILE A 95 -10.99 0.70 13.51
CA ILE A 95 -12.20 0.43 12.69
C ILE A 95 -12.67 -1.02 12.94
N LEU A 96 -13.95 -1.19 13.24
CA LEU A 96 -14.61 -2.48 13.40
C LEU A 96 -15.17 -2.93 12.04
N THR A 97 -14.51 -3.90 11.42
CA THR A 97 -14.86 -4.43 10.11
C THR A 97 -15.61 -5.76 10.27
N PRO A 98 -16.85 -5.87 9.78
CA PRO A 98 -17.57 -7.13 9.76
C PRO A 98 -17.03 -8.07 8.67
N VAL A 99 -16.84 -9.33 9.04
CA VAL A 99 -16.33 -10.39 8.16
C VAL A 99 -17.25 -11.59 8.25
N ALA A 100 -17.75 -12.04 7.10
CA ALA A 100 -18.55 -13.25 6.99
C ALA A 100 -17.65 -14.49 7.18
N VAL A 101 -18.07 -15.40 8.05
CA VAL A 101 -17.52 -16.75 8.17
C VAL A 101 -18.39 -17.67 7.32
N LEU A 102 -17.77 -18.28 6.32
CA LEU A 102 -18.46 -19.03 5.27
C LEU A 102 -18.16 -20.52 5.39
N GLU A 103 -19.06 -21.32 4.87
CA GLU A 103 -18.74 -22.69 4.51
C GLU A 103 -17.66 -22.67 3.40
N PRO A 104 -16.52 -23.37 3.58
CA PRO A 104 -15.40 -23.29 2.66
C PRO A 104 -15.81 -23.66 1.23
N VAL A 105 -15.55 -22.75 0.29
CA VAL A 105 -15.95 -22.93 -1.12
C VAL A 105 -14.81 -22.52 -2.05
N LEU A 106 -14.66 -23.21 -3.18
CA LEU A 106 -13.66 -22.87 -4.20
C LEU A 106 -14.16 -21.68 -5.02
N VAL A 107 -13.38 -20.61 -5.09
CA VAL A 107 -13.67 -19.43 -5.94
C VAL A 107 -12.38 -19.01 -6.61
N SER A 108 -12.36 -18.95 -7.93
CA SER A 108 -11.18 -18.57 -8.72
C SER A 108 -9.94 -19.34 -8.27
N GLY A 109 -10.07 -20.66 -8.08
CA GLY A 109 -8.98 -21.60 -7.77
C GLY A 109 -8.39 -21.53 -6.37
N SER A 110 -8.97 -20.79 -5.42
CA SER A 110 -8.61 -20.96 -4.01
C SER A 110 -9.83 -21.05 -3.10
N THR A 111 -9.68 -21.80 -2.02
CA THR A 111 -10.75 -22.02 -1.03
C THR A 111 -10.93 -20.77 -0.19
N VAL A 112 -12.15 -20.21 -0.24
CA VAL A 112 -12.57 -19.06 0.54
C VAL A 112 -13.43 -19.55 1.69
N ALA A 113 -13.02 -19.23 2.92
CA ALA A 113 -13.80 -19.45 4.15
C ALA A 113 -14.20 -18.14 4.84
N ARG A 114 -13.71 -17.00 4.35
CA ARG A 114 -13.98 -15.67 4.90
C ARG A 114 -14.12 -14.65 3.78
N ALA A 115 -15.09 -13.75 3.91
CA ALA A 115 -15.29 -12.65 2.97
C ALA A 115 -15.64 -11.35 3.71
N THR A 116 -15.23 -10.21 3.16
CA THR A 116 -15.56 -8.91 3.74
C THR A 116 -17.04 -8.58 3.55
N LEU A 117 -17.64 -7.97 4.57
CA LEU A 117 -18.97 -7.33 4.51
C LEU A 117 -18.87 -5.81 4.42
N HIS A 118 -17.66 -5.26 4.32
CA HIS A 118 -17.31 -3.84 4.30
C HIS A 118 -17.67 -3.07 5.57
N ASN A 119 -18.95 -2.85 5.86
CA ASN A 119 -19.43 -2.08 7.00
C ASN A 119 -20.90 -2.44 7.34
N GLU A 120 -21.43 -1.87 8.42
CA GLU A 120 -22.80 -2.11 8.87
C GLU A 120 -23.86 -1.71 7.82
N ASP A 121 -23.63 -0.62 7.08
CA ASP A 121 -24.60 -0.12 6.12
C ASP A 121 -24.70 -1.03 4.89
N GLU A 122 -23.60 -1.65 4.45
CA GLU A 122 -23.62 -2.67 3.41
C GLU A 122 -24.39 -3.92 3.85
N ILE A 123 -24.24 -4.35 5.12
CA ILE A 123 -25.04 -5.45 5.69
C ILE A 123 -26.53 -5.11 5.65
N LYS A 124 -26.91 -3.89 6.04
CA LYS A 124 -28.30 -3.42 6.02
C LYS A 124 -28.83 -3.30 4.59
N ARG A 125 -28.06 -2.72 3.68
CA ARG A 125 -28.42 -2.53 2.27
C ARG A 125 -28.71 -3.86 1.58
N LYS A 126 -27.91 -4.89 1.86
CA LYS A 126 -28.05 -6.23 1.29
C LYS A 126 -28.99 -7.14 2.09
N ASP A 127 -29.50 -6.70 3.24
CA ASP A 127 -30.29 -7.48 4.21
C ASP A 127 -29.62 -8.82 4.55
N ILE A 128 -28.32 -8.78 4.86
CA ILE A 128 -27.51 -9.97 5.17
C ILE A 128 -27.84 -10.50 6.58
N ARG A 129 -28.04 -11.81 6.71
CA ARG A 129 -28.38 -12.48 7.97
C ARG A 129 -27.55 -13.73 8.18
N ILE A 130 -27.17 -14.00 9.43
CA ILE A 130 -26.47 -15.25 9.79
C ILE A 130 -27.33 -16.44 9.37
N GLY A 131 -26.74 -17.41 8.66
CA GLY A 131 -27.42 -18.57 8.09
C GLY A 131 -27.86 -18.42 6.63
N ASP A 132 -27.79 -17.22 6.05
CA ASP A 132 -28.13 -17.00 4.63
C ASP A 132 -27.18 -17.73 3.68
N THR A 133 -27.71 -18.16 2.53
CA THR A 133 -26.89 -18.46 1.35
C THR A 133 -26.52 -17.14 0.68
N VAL A 134 -25.22 -16.90 0.52
CA VAL A 134 -24.66 -15.67 -0.03
C VAL A 134 -23.87 -15.95 -1.30
N VAL A 135 -23.90 -15.01 -2.23
CA VAL A 135 -23.04 -15.01 -3.40
C VAL A 135 -21.76 -14.25 -3.04
N ILE A 136 -20.62 -14.89 -3.24
CA ILE A 136 -19.31 -14.27 -3.04
C ILE A 136 -18.57 -14.14 -4.36
N GLU A 137 -17.75 -13.10 -4.46
CA GLU A 137 -16.82 -12.90 -5.57
C GLU A 137 -15.46 -12.42 -5.03
N LYS A 138 -14.39 -12.58 -5.81
CA LYS A 138 -13.09 -12.00 -5.48
C LYS A 138 -12.85 -10.73 -6.28
N ALA A 139 -12.80 -9.60 -5.59
CA ALA A 139 -12.43 -8.33 -6.20
C ALA A 139 -10.98 -8.42 -6.71
N GLY A 140 -10.81 -8.28 -8.03
CA GLY A 140 -9.53 -8.42 -8.70
C GLY A 140 -8.85 -9.78 -8.44
N GLU A 141 -9.64 -10.84 -8.25
CA GLU A 141 -9.19 -12.21 -7.95
C GLU A 141 -8.44 -12.41 -6.62
N VAL A 142 -8.34 -11.37 -5.78
CA VAL A 142 -7.59 -11.42 -4.52
C VAL A 142 -8.48 -11.33 -3.29
N ILE A 143 -9.39 -10.36 -3.21
CA ILE A 143 -10.12 -10.05 -1.97
C ILE A 143 -11.56 -10.57 -2.05
N PRO A 144 -11.94 -11.61 -1.28
CA PRO A 144 -13.31 -12.12 -1.29
C PRO A 144 -14.28 -11.16 -0.60
N ALA A 145 -15.41 -10.87 -1.25
CA ALA A 145 -16.48 -10.02 -0.75
C ALA A 145 -17.86 -10.67 -0.96
N VAL A 146 -18.78 -10.42 -0.04
CA VAL A 146 -20.19 -10.83 -0.23
C VAL A 146 -20.88 -9.83 -1.14
N VAL A 147 -21.37 -10.31 -2.28
CA VAL A 147 -22.01 -9.50 -3.31
C VAL A 147 -23.50 -9.32 -3.00
N GLU A 148 -24.19 -10.43 -2.77
CA GLU A 148 -25.64 -10.45 -2.55
C GLU A 148 -26.09 -11.70 -1.76
N VAL A 149 -27.35 -11.68 -1.35
CA VAL A 149 -28.00 -12.79 -0.64
C VAL A 149 -28.97 -13.50 -1.56
N VAL A 150 -28.91 -14.83 -1.59
CA VAL A 150 -29.84 -15.69 -2.32
C VAL A 150 -31.15 -15.82 -1.52
N LYS A 151 -32.02 -14.81 -1.63
CA LYS A 151 -33.26 -14.70 -0.83
C LYS A 151 -34.20 -15.90 -0.98
N SER A 152 -34.19 -16.58 -2.12
CA SER A 152 -35.01 -17.79 -2.36
C SER A 152 -34.61 -18.98 -1.49
N LYS A 153 -33.36 -19.05 -1.03
CA LYS A 153 -32.82 -20.10 -0.16
C LYS A 153 -32.77 -19.70 1.31
N ARG A 154 -33.35 -18.55 1.68
CA ARG A 154 -33.29 -18.02 3.04
C ARG A 154 -34.04 -18.92 4.02
N PRO A 155 -33.37 -19.42 5.08
CA PRO A 155 -34.03 -20.12 6.17
C PRO A 155 -35.02 -19.20 6.91
N ARG A 156 -36.16 -19.76 7.34
CA ARG A 156 -37.26 -18.99 7.96
C ARG A 156 -36.91 -18.40 9.33
N ASP A 157 -35.91 -18.95 10.01
CA ASP A 157 -35.45 -18.59 11.35
C ASP A 157 -34.35 -17.51 11.37
N THR A 158 -33.95 -16.99 10.20
CA THR A 158 -32.90 -15.97 10.09
C THR A 158 -33.33 -14.60 10.61
N LYS A 159 -32.61 -14.09 11.60
CA LYS A 159 -32.82 -12.76 12.19
C LYS A 159 -31.98 -11.70 11.47
N ARG A 160 -32.52 -10.48 11.36
CA ARG A 160 -31.76 -9.33 10.86
C ARG A 160 -30.53 -9.12 11.74
N PHE A 161 -29.37 -8.92 11.09
CA PHE A 161 -28.14 -8.63 11.81
C PHE A 161 -28.18 -7.21 12.39
N ASP A 162 -28.00 -7.12 13.70
CA ASP A 162 -27.91 -5.86 14.44
C ASP A 162 -26.48 -5.74 14.97
N PHE A 163 -25.70 -4.84 14.35
CA PHE A 163 -24.27 -4.71 14.62
C PHE A 163 -24.01 -4.33 16.08
N ALA A 164 -24.76 -3.37 16.61
CA ALA A 164 -24.61 -2.88 17.97
C ALA A 164 -24.96 -3.95 19.01
N LYS A 165 -26.05 -4.70 18.78
CA LYS A 165 -26.41 -5.82 19.67
C LYS A 165 -25.41 -6.97 19.60
N HIS A 166 -24.89 -7.28 18.42
CA HIS A 166 -23.93 -8.38 18.23
C HIS A 166 -22.63 -8.18 19.01
N ILE A 167 -22.19 -6.92 19.19
CA ILE A 167 -21.00 -6.59 19.98
C ILE A 167 -21.33 -6.00 21.36
N HIS A 168 -22.60 -6.04 21.78
CA HIS A 168 -23.07 -5.47 23.05
C HIS A 168 -22.69 -3.99 23.27
N GLY A 169 -22.64 -3.20 22.19
CA GLY A 169 -22.25 -1.79 22.22
C GLY A 169 -20.80 -1.53 22.65
N LYS A 170 -19.93 -2.54 22.61
CA LYS A 170 -18.54 -2.47 23.06
C LYS A 170 -17.59 -3.06 22.03
N CYS A 171 -16.30 -2.74 22.15
CA CYS A 171 -15.27 -3.36 21.33
C CYS A 171 -15.19 -4.87 21.66
N PRO A 172 -15.28 -5.78 20.66
CA PRO A 172 -15.27 -7.23 20.90
C PRO A 172 -13.93 -7.76 21.40
N VAL A 173 -12.86 -6.95 21.32
CA VAL A 173 -11.51 -7.34 21.76
C VAL A 173 -11.18 -6.80 23.15
N CYS A 174 -11.40 -5.50 23.39
CA CYS A 174 -10.98 -4.85 24.64
C CYS A 174 -12.13 -4.47 25.57
N GLY A 175 -13.40 -4.69 25.18
CA GLY A 175 -14.59 -4.30 25.93
C GLY A 175 -14.78 -2.77 26.10
N GLY A 176 -13.93 -1.96 25.44
CA GLY A 176 -13.94 -0.50 25.55
C GLY A 176 -15.06 0.16 24.75
N PRO A 177 -15.24 1.49 24.92
CA PRO A 177 -16.25 2.25 24.19
C PRO A 177 -15.97 2.25 22.69
N ILE A 178 -17.05 2.28 21.92
CA ILE A 178 -17.03 2.41 20.47
C ILE A 178 -17.83 3.63 20.05
N ARG A 179 -17.41 4.25 18.96
CA ARG A 179 -18.10 5.38 18.34
C ARG A 179 -18.30 5.12 16.87
N ARG A 180 -19.44 5.55 16.34
CA ARG A 180 -19.65 5.58 14.88
C ARG A 180 -18.98 6.81 14.30
N ASP A 181 -18.07 6.58 13.37
CA ASP A 181 -17.33 7.62 12.67
C ASP A 181 -18.26 8.33 11.68
N PRO A 182 -18.46 9.65 11.79
CA PRO A 182 -19.36 10.39 10.90
C PRO A 182 -18.81 10.51 9.46
N GLU A 183 -17.50 10.43 9.26
CA GLU A 183 -16.88 10.57 7.94
C GLU A 183 -16.78 9.21 7.21
N PHE A 184 -16.48 8.14 7.94
CA PHE A 184 -16.19 6.83 7.35
C PHE A 184 -17.33 5.81 7.45
N VAL A 185 -18.47 6.19 8.05
CA VAL A 185 -19.68 5.34 8.17
C VAL A 185 -19.34 3.96 8.76
N ALA A 186 -18.39 3.93 9.69
CA ALA A 186 -17.89 2.72 10.31
C ALA A 186 -17.82 2.87 11.83
N TRP A 187 -17.97 1.77 12.55
CA TRP A 187 -17.75 1.75 14.00
C TRP A 187 -16.25 1.74 14.29
N ARG A 188 -15.82 2.44 15.34
CA ARG A 188 -14.42 2.53 15.75
C ARG A 188 -14.28 2.32 17.25
N CYS A 189 -13.30 1.52 17.65
CA CYS A 189 -12.85 1.39 19.03
C CYS A 189 -12.03 2.63 19.43
N GLU A 190 -12.44 3.32 20.50
CA GLU A 190 -11.77 4.52 20.99
C GLU A 190 -10.57 4.21 21.90
N ASN A 191 -10.45 2.96 22.36
CA ASN A 191 -9.34 2.55 23.20
C ASN A 191 -8.06 2.37 22.37
N LEU A 192 -7.17 3.36 22.42
CA LEU A 192 -5.85 3.34 21.78
C LEU A 192 -4.92 2.25 22.32
N TYR A 193 -5.23 1.65 23.47
CA TYR A 193 -4.50 0.51 24.07
C TYR A 193 -5.22 -0.83 23.82
N CYS A 194 -6.20 -0.87 22.92
CA CYS A 194 -6.84 -2.12 22.52
C CYS A 194 -5.80 -3.12 22.02
N PRO A 195 -5.76 -4.36 22.54
CA PRO A 195 -4.80 -5.38 22.11
C PRO A 195 -4.75 -5.58 20.60
N ALA A 196 -5.91 -5.67 19.93
CA ALA A 196 -5.96 -5.79 18.47
C ALA A 196 -5.34 -4.59 17.74
N GLN A 197 -5.54 -3.37 18.23
CA GLN A 197 -4.88 -2.20 17.65
C GLN A 197 -3.37 -2.25 17.88
N THR A 198 -2.93 -2.64 19.07
CA THR A 198 -1.50 -2.82 19.38
C THR A 198 -0.87 -3.89 18.49
N THR A 199 -1.45 -5.09 18.40
CA THR A 199 -0.96 -6.17 17.53
C THR A 199 -0.76 -5.68 16.09
N ARG A 200 -1.75 -4.99 15.53
CA ARG A 200 -1.68 -4.47 14.16
C ARG A 200 -0.68 -3.32 14.00
N ARG A 201 -0.50 -2.47 15.00
CA ARG A 201 0.54 -1.43 14.98
C ARG A 201 1.93 -2.05 15.05
N VAL A 202 2.14 -3.05 15.91
CA VAL A 202 3.42 -3.78 16.04
C VAL A 202 3.73 -4.52 14.73
N GLU A 203 2.76 -5.23 14.15
CA GLU A 203 2.90 -5.91 12.86
C GLU A 203 3.28 -4.92 11.74
N PHE A 204 2.59 -3.79 11.66
CA PHE A 204 2.90 -2.77 10.66
C PHE A 204 4.28 -2.13 10.89
N PHE A 205 4.63 -1.84 12.14
CA PHE A 205 5.93 -1.27 12.52
C PHE A 205 7.09 -2.20 12.13
N ALA A 206 6.91 -3.51 12.29
CA ALA A 206 7.85 -4.55 11.89
C ALA A 206 7.86 -4.86 10.39
N ALA A 207 6.86 -4.42 9.61
CA ALA A 207 6.73 -4.79 8.21
C ALA A 207 7.94 -4.41 7.36
N ARG A 208 8.18 -5.15 6.27
CA ARG A 208 9.31 -4.92 5.34
C ARG A 208 9.37 -3.49 4.79
N GLY A 209 8.23 -2.84 4.59
CA GLY A 209 8.18 -1.45 4.14
C GLY A 209 8.45 -0.40 5.23
N ALA A 210 8.35 -0.80 6.51
CA ALA A 210 8.48 0.04 7.69
C ALA A 210 9.87 -0.13 8.33
N LEU A 211 10.03 -0.76 9.50
CA LEU A 211 11.35 -0.99 10.08
C LEU A 211 11.98 -2.35 9.74
N ASP A 212 11.28 -3.18 8.94
CA ASP A 212 11.81 -4.45 8.43
C ASP A 212 12.38 -5.34 9.55
N ILE A 213 11.59 -5.49 10.62
CA ILE A 213 11.96 -6.30 11.78
C ILE A 213 11.60 -7.75 11.47
N GLU A 214 12.57 -8.47 10.91
CA GLU A 214 12.40 -9.85 10.52
C GLU A 214 11.94 -10.74 11.67
N SER A 215 11.16 -11.77 11.35
CA SER A 215 10.61 -12.75 12.29
C SER A 215 9.50 -12.21 13.22
N ILE A 216 9.21 -10.91 13.24
CA ILE A 216 8.05 -10.33 13.94
C ILE A 216 6.88 -10.17 12.95
N GLY A 217 6.20 -11.28 12.66
CA GLY A 217 4.97 -11.28 11.86
C GLY A 217 3.70 -11.18 12.71
N GLY A 218 2.51 -11.17 12.09
CA GLY A 218 1.24 -11.02 12.79
C GLY A 218 1.02 -11.97 13.97
N ILE A 219 1.37 -13.27 13.84
CA ILE A 219 1.25 -14.25 14.94
C ILE A 219 2.18 -13.90 16.10
N VAL A 220 3.41 -13.47 15.81
CA VAL A 220 4.40 -13.13 16.85
C VAL A 220 4.00 -11.84 17.55
N ALA A 221 3.60 -10.82 16.78
CA ALA A 221 3.05 -9.58 17.32
C ALA A 221 1.85 -9.84 18.24
N ASP A 222 0.93 -10.71 17.82
CA ASP A 222 -0.25 -11.08 18.61
C ASP A 222 0.15 -11.70 19.95
N LYS A 223 1.06 -12.68 19.93
CA LYS A 223 1.53 -13.37 21.14
C LYS A 223 2.37 -12.49 22.06
N LEU A 224 3.13 -11.54 21.52
CA LEU A 224 3.84 -10.53 22.31
C LEU A 224 2.88 -9.61 23.07
N VAL A 225 1.78 -9.21 22.43
CA VAL A 225 0.76 -8.35 23.04
C VAL A 225 -0.09 -9.13 24.04
N GLU A 226 -0.54 -10.33 23.66
CA GLU A 226 -1.34 -11.23 24.51
C GLU A 226 -0.63 -11.55 25.83
N ARG A 227 0.68 -11.83 25.79
CA ARG A 227 1.50 -12.11 26.97
C ARG A 227 1.98 -10.86 27.71
N GLY A 228 1.58 -9.67 27.24
CA GLY A 228 1.90 -8.39 27.87
C GLY A 228 3.37 -7.96 27.77
N LEU A 229 4.17 -8.62 26.92
CA LEU A 229 5.57 -8.28 26.65
C LEU A 229 5.68 -6.99 25.81
N VAL A 230 4.67 -6.68 25.01
CA VAL A 230 4.61 -5.47 24.17
C VAL A 230 3.25 -4.81 24.32
N ARG A 231 3.23 -3.53 24.67
CA ARG A 231 2.01 -2.71 24.81
C ARG A 231 1.95 -1.59 23.78
N GLU A 232 3.11 -1.18 23.26
CA GLU A 232 3.27 -0.26 22.15
C GLU A 232 4.46 -0.65 21.27
N PRO A 233 4.53 -0.20 20.00
CA PRO A 233 5.58 -0.65 19.07
C PRO A 233 7.01 -0.43 19.55
N LEU A 234 7.27 0.63 20.34
CA LEU A 234 8.61 0.92 20.85
C LEU A 234 9.08 -0.06 21.93
N ASP A 235 8.18 -0.82 22.56
CA ASP A 235 8.56 -1.86 23.53
C ASP A 235 9.36 -2.99 22.87
N LEU A 236 9.30 -3.13 21.54
CA LEU A 236 10.16 -4.06 20.80
C LEU A 236 11.65 -3.81 21.09
N PHE A 237 12.06 -2.57 21.33
CA PHE A 237 13.46 -2.22 21.61
C PHE A 237 13.91 -2.58 23.04
N ASP A 238 12.96 -2.94 23.90
CA ASP A 238 13.20 -3.35 25.29
C ASP A 238 13.19 -4.89 25.45
N LEU A 239 12.84 -5.64 24.39
CA LEU A 239 12.76 -7.10 24.43
C LEU A 239 14.13 -7.76 24.62
N LYS A 240 14.17 -8.77 25.49
CA LYS A 240 15.35 -9.60 25.71
C LYS A 240 15.33 -10.86 24.85
N LEU A 241 16.52 -11.34 24.48
CA LEU A 241 16.68 -12.53 23.66
C LEU A 241 16.04 -13.76 24.33
N GLU A 242 16.24 -13.93 25.63
CA GLU A 242 15.77 -15.08 26.39
C GLU A 242 14.24 -15.14 26.49
N GLU A 243 13.60 -13.97 26.63
CA GLU A 243 12.15 -13.84 26.69
C GLU A 243 11.54 -14.15 25.33
N LEU A 244 12.13 -13.59 24.27
CA LEU A 244 11.65 -13.80 22.91
C LEU A 244 11.87 -15.25 22.44
N ALA A 245 13.00 -15.87 22.77
CA ALA A 245 13.30 -17.26 22.43
C ALA A 245 12.29 -18.24 23.05
N LYS A 246 11.81 -17.96 24.27
CA LYS A 246 10.83 -18.78 25.01
C LYS A 246 9.37 -18.45 24.68
N LEU A 247 9.11 -17.50 23.79
CA LEU A 247 7.76 -17.10 23.42
C LEU A 247 6.99 -18.29 22.83
N ASN A 248 5.91 -18.70 23.49
CA ASN A 248 5.00 -19.72 22.97
C ASN A 248 4.01 -19.07 21.99
N LEU A 249 4.10 -19.49 20.73
CA LEU A 249 3.27 -19.09 19.59
C LEU A 249 2.06 -20.00 19.36
N GLY A 250 1.93 -21.07 20.15
CA GLY A 250 0.82 -22.03 20.10
C GLY A 250 -0.20 -21.79 21.21
N THR A 251 -0.96 -22.83 21.53
CA THR A 251 -1.78 -22.88 22.74
C THR A 251 -0.99 -23.52 23.88
N GLU A 252 -1.58 -23.61 25.07
CA GLU A 252 -0.95 -24.30 26.19
C GLU A 252 -0.94 -25.83 25.97
N GLU A 253 -1.93 -26.36 25.23
CA GLU A 253 -2.04 -27.79 24.88
C GLU A 253 -1.14 -28.20 23.71
N ALA A 254 -0.84 -27.25 22.81
CA ALA A 254 0.04 -27.47 21.65
C ALA A 254 1.09 -26.35 21.57
N PRO A 255 2.11 -26.36 22.46
CA PRO A 255 3.10 -25.30 22.52
C PRO A 255 3.97 -25.28 21.27
N ARG A 256 4.20 -24.08 20.74
CA ARG A 256 5.13 -23.84 19.63
C ARG A 256 6.07 -22.72 19.99
N VAL A 257 7.28 -23.05 20.37
CA VAL A 257 8.28 -22.08 20.82
C VAL A 257 8.85 -21.31 19.62
N PHE A 258 9.05 -20.00 19.77
CA PHE A 258 9.62 -19.15 18.73
C PHE A 258 11.06 -19.54 18.36
N GLY A 259 11.83 -19.93 19.37
CA GLY A 259 13.16 -20.52 19.23
C GLY A 259 14.28 -19.47 19.16
N GLU A 260 15.46 -19.86 19.64
CA GLU A 260 16.62 -18.97 19.78
C GLU A 260 17.08 -18.38 18.45
N LYS A 261 17.14 -19.18 17.38
CA LYS A 261 17.56 -18.70 16.06
C LYS A 261 16.67 -17.57 15.53
N SER A 262 15.35 -17.72 15.65
CA SER A 262 14.38 -16.71 15.21
C SER A 262 14.43 -15.47 16.11
N ALA A 263 14.61 -15.67 17.42
CA ALA A 263 14.77 -14.60 18.39
C ALA A 263 16.03 -13.77 18.13
N THR A 264 17.18 -14.39 17.90
CA THR A 264 18.42 -13.69 17.55
C THR A 264 18.25 -12.89 16.26
N LYS A 265 17.57 -13.45 15.26
CA LYS A 265 17.28 -12.72 14.02
C LYS A 265 16.42 -11.48 14.26
N ALA A 266 15.36 -11.60 15.07
CA ALA A 266 14.50 -10.48 15.42
C ALA A 266 15.26 -9.40 16.22
N ILE A 267 16.03 -9.78 17.23
CA ILE A 267 16.83 -8.84 18.03
C ILE A 267 17.85 -8.10 17.15
N ASN A 268 18.56 -8.81 16.27
CA ASN A 268 19.48 -8.17 15.33
C ASN A 268 18.76 -7.18 14.41
N ALA A 269 17.56 -7.54 13.93
CA ALA A 269 16.76 -6.64 13.10
C ALA A 269 16.27 -5.41 13.89
N ILE A 270 15.90 -5.56 15.16
CA ILE A 270 15.54 -4.46 16.08
C ILE A 270 16.75 -3.52 16.28
N GLN A 271 17.95 -4.06 16.51
CA GLN A 271 19.14 -3.23 16.67
C GLN A 271 19.49 -2.48 15.38
N ARG A 272 19.38 -3.15 14.21
CA ARG A 272 19.52 -2.50 12.91
C ARG A 272 18.47 -1.41 12.69
N ALA A 273 17.23 -1.61 13.15
CA ALA A 273 16.15 -0.64 12.97
C ALA A 273 16.48 0.73 13.59
N ARG A 274 17.31 0.78 14.64
CA ARG A 274 17.77 2.03 15.28
C ARG A 274 18.50 2.97 14.32
N THR A 275 19.17 2.43 13.29
CA THR A 275 19.96 3.20 12.32
C THR A 275 19.22 3.43 11.00
N LEU A 276 17.97 3.00 10.88
CA LEU A 276 17.18 3.22 9.68
C LEU A 276 16.85 4.70 9.49
N PRO A 277 16.70 5.14 8.23
CA PRO A 277 16.51 6.55 7.90
C PRO A 277 15.15 7.10 8.35
N LEU A 278 15.07 8.42 8.43
CA LEU A 278 13.91 9.17 8.90
C LEU A 278 12.62 8.80 8.16
N SER A 279 12.65 8.59 6.84
CA SER A 279 11.44 8.20 6.09
C SER A 279 10.84 6.89 6.57
N ARG A 280 11.67 5.90 6.89
CA ARG A 280 11.21 4.59 7.36
C ARG A 280 10.57 4.72 8.73
N TRP A 281 11.13 5.55 9.61
CA TRP A 281 10.55 5.85 10.91
C TRP A 281 9.23 6.60 10.80
N LEU A 282 9.17 7.67 10.00
CA LEU A 282 7.92 8.40 9.76
C LEU A 282 6.81 7.51 9.20
N PHE A 283 7.16 6.61 8.27
CA PHE A 283 6.22 5.63 7.76
C PHE A 283 5.79 4.62 8.83
N ALA A 284 6.73 4.08 9.61
CA ALA A 284 6.48 3.09 10.65
C ALA A 284 5.58 3.60 11.78
N LEU A 285 5.65 4.90 12.11
CA LEU A 285 4.78 5.53 13.11
C LEU A 285 3.29 5.52 12.73
N ALA A 286 2.96 5.22 11.47
CA ALA A 286 1.58 5.12 10.99
C ALA A 286 0.74 6.37 11.25
N ILE A 287 1.34 7.55 11.07
CA ILE A 287 0.64 8.83 11.15
C ILE A 287 -0.47 8.86 10.10
N SER A 288 -1.64 9.40 10.46
CA SER A 288 -2.78 9.48 9.53
C SER A 288 -2.40 10.24 8.27
N ASP A 289 -2.83 9.74 7.11
CA ASP A 289 -2.54 10.29 5.77
C ASP A 289 -1.06 10.29 5.34
N VAL A 290 -0.15 9.75 6.18
CA VAL A 290 1.27 9.62 5.84
C VAL A 290 1.54 8.23 5.28
N GLY A 291 1.52 8.14 3.95
CA GLY A 291 2.01 6.98 3.21
C GLY A 291 3.53 6.97 3.03
N LYS A 292 4.07 5.92 2.42
CA LYS A 292 5.51 5.75 2.17
C LYS A 292 6.11 6.94 1.40
N THR A 293 5.47 7.35 0.30
CA THR A 293 5.92 8.48 -0.52
C THR A 293 5.94 9.79 0.28
N THR A 294 4.89 10.05 1.04
CA THR A 294 4.81 11.22 1.91
C THR A 294 5.92 11.21 2.95
N ALA A 295 6.19 10.06 3.58
CA ALA A 295 7.25 9.93 4.57
C ALA A 295 8.63 10.24 3.96
N THR A 296 8.92 9.75 2.74
CA THR A 296 10.14 10.10 1.99
C THR A 296 10.21 11.60 1.68
N GLN A 297 9.11 12.22 1.24
CA GLN A 297 9.08 13.66 1.00
C GLN A 297 9.32 14.45 2.29
N LEU A 298 8.70 14.08 3.41
CA LEU A 298 8.93 14.72 4.70
C LEU A 298 10.41 14.58 5.11
N ALA A 299 10.98 13.38 5.02
CA ALA A 299 12.40 13.15 5.32
C ALA A 299 13.33 13.94 4.40
N ARG A 300 12.95 14.23 3.16
CA ARG A 300 13.72 15.08 2.24
C ARG A 300 13.77 16.56 2.65
N PHE A 301 12.84 17.05 3.46
CA PHE A 301 12.82 18.46 3.87
C PHE A 301 13.10 18.70 5.35
N HIS A 302 13.29 17.65 6.14
CA HIS A 302 13.57 17.71 7.58
C HIS A 302 14.77 16.82 7.90
N ASP A 303 15.62 17.19 8.85
CA ASP A 303 16.85 16.45 9.12
C ASP A 303 16.63 15.39 10.21
N THR A 304 15.73 15.67 11.16
CA THR A 304 15.37 14.78 12.28
C THR A 304 13.85 14.63 12.42
N ILE A 305 13.40 13.72 13.28
CA ILE A 305 11.98 13.59 13.60
C ILE A 305 11.45 14.79 14.40
N GLU A 306 12.29 15.39 15.24
CA GLU A 306 12.01 16.62 15.98
C GLU A 306 11.77 17.79 15.02
N ASP A 307 12.52 17.89 13.92
CA ASP A 307 12.30 18.91 12.89
C ASP A 307 10.94 18.75 12.20
N VAL A 308 10.51 17.51 11.95
CA VAL A 308 9.18 17.23 11.40
C VAL A 308 8.10 17.66 12.40
N SER A 309 8.29 17.34 13.68
CA SER A 309 7.36 17.69 14.75
C SER A 309 7.17 19.20 14.90
N ASN A 310 8.25 19.97 14.65
CA ASN A 310 8.28 21.42 14.76
C ASN A 310 8.27 22.13 13.41
N SER A 311 7.88 21.46 12.33
CA SER A 311 8.05 21.97 10.97
C SER A 311 7.32 23.29 10.70
N GLN A 312 8.09 24.34 10.43
CA GLN A 312 7.53 25.60 9.92
C GLN A 312 6.97 25.43 8.50
N LEU A 313 7.54 24.53 7.69
CA LEU A 313 7.06 24.26 6.33
C LEU A 313 5.63 23.70 6.35
N LEU A 314 5.35 22.76 7.25
CA LEU A 314 4.00 22.18 7.37
C LEU A 314 2.99 23.21 7.90
N ARG A 315 3.39 24.06 8.87
CA ARG A 315 2.53 25.16 9.35
C ARG A 315 2.25 26.16 8.23
N ASP A 316 3.26 26.53 7.45
CA ASP A 316 3.13 27.41 6.29
C ASP A 316 2.16 26.83 5.24
N VAL A 317 2.15 25.50 5.02
CA VAL A 317 1.15 24.87 4.13
C VAL A 317 -0.27 25.04 4.66
N VAL A 318 -0.51 24.79 5.95
CA VAL A 318 -1.83 24.95 6.57
C VAL A 318 -2.26 26.41 6.50
N ASP A 319 -1.40 27.32 6.95
CA ASP A 319 -1.62 28.77 6.94
C ASP A 319 -1.92 29.31 5.53
N TYR A 320 -1.23 28.83 4.50
CA TYR A 320 -1.48 29.24 3.11
C TYR A 320 -2.90 28.89 2.66
N HIS A 321 -3.41 27.73 3.07
CA HIS A 321 -4.75 27.27 2.71
C HIS A 321 -5.84 27.98 3.53
N GLU A 322 -5.59 28.29 4.80
CA GLU A 322 -6.52 29.03 5.68
C GLU A 322 -6.60 30.51 5.32
N LYS A 323 -5.46 31.14 5.01
CA LYS A 323 -5.36 32.59 4.73
C LYS A 323 -5.39 32.90 3.23
N ARG A 324 -5.96 32.01 2.42
CA ARG A 324 -5.95 32.12 0.95
C ARG A 324 -6.63 33.41 0.45
N ASP A 325 -7.60 33.93 1.20
CA ASP A 325 -8.32 35.15 0.84
C ASP A 325 -7.55 36.43 1.20
N ASP A 326 -6.57 36.36 2.11
CA ASP A 326 -5.60 37.44 2.36
C ASP A 326 -4.42 37.32 1.38
N LYS A 327 -4.51 38.09 0.29
CA LYS A 327 -3.50 38.11 -0.79
C LYS A 327 -2.09 38.45 -0.31
N LYS A 328 -1.93 39.27 0.74
CA LYS A 328 -0.59 39.67 1.21
C LYS A 328 0.05 38.51 1.96
N SER A 329 -0.64 37.97 2.96
CA SER A 329 -0.16 36.82 3.73
C SER A 329 0.07 35.60 2.85
N ALA A 330 -0.87 35.26 1.97
CA ALA A 330 -0.73 34.13 1.05
C ALA A 330 0.51 34.27 0.13
N LYS A 331 0.81 35.49 -0.34
CA LYS A 331 1.99 35.75 -1.18
C LYS A 331 3.28 35.57 -0.39
N GLU A 332 3.37 36.09 0.83
CA GLU A 332 4.55 35.93 1.69
C GLU A 332 4.82 34.47 2.03
N ILE A 333 3.79 33.72 2.43
CA ILE A 333 3.87 32.29 2.74
C ILE A 333 4.29 31.47 1.51
N SER A 334 3.64 31.70 0.36
CA SER A 334 3.99 31.00 -0.88
C SER A 334 5.44 31.27 -1.30
N GLY A 335 5.94 32.49 -1.10
CA GLY A 335 7.33 32.84 -1.35
C GLY A 335 8.30 32.04 -0.49
N ARG A 336 8.00 31.84 0.80
CA ARG A 336 8.83 31.01 1.70
C ARG A 336 8.83 29.54 1.26
N LEU A 337 7.66 28.99 0.96
CA LEU A 337 7.51 27.60 0.51
C LEU A 337 8.22 27.33 -0.82
N ILE A 338 8.19 28.28 -1.75
CA ILE A 338 8.93 28.16 -3.01
C ILE A 338 10.44 28.27 -2.76
N LYS A 339 10.88 29.20 -1.91
CA LYS A 339 12.30 29.41 -1.60
C LYS A 339 12.93 28.18 -0.93
N SER A 340 12.18 27.46 -0.10
CA SER A 340 12.65 26.20 0.51
C SER A 340 12.64 25.01 -0.46
N GLY A 341 12.09 25.17 -1.66
CA GLY A 341 11.88 24.08 -2.62
C GLY A 341 10.72 23.14 -2.24
N PHE A 342 9.98 23.44 -1.17
CA PHE A 342 8.84 22.64 -0.70
C PHE A 342 7.57 22.87 -1.54
N ALA A 343 7.55 23.91 -2.37
CA ALA A 343 6.44 24.17 -3.29
C ALA A 343 6.93 24.68 -4.64
N LYS A 344 6.11 24.47 -5.67
CA LYS A 344 6.34 24.97 -7.04
C LYS A 344 5.16 25.84 -7.48
N PRO A 345 5.41 26.90 -8.27
CA PRO A 345 4.33 27.68 -8.88
C PRO A 345 3.41 26.81 -9.74
N SER A 346 2.12 27.09 -9.69
CA SER A 346 1.08 26.44 -10.48
C SER A 346 0.25 27.47 -11.23
N LYS A 347 0.01 27.22 -12.53
CA LYS A 347 -0.95 27.98 -13.33
C LYS A 347 -2.29 27.23 -13.31
N GLY A 348 -3.26 27.74 -12.55
CA GLY A 348 -4.59 27.11 -12.47
C GLY A 348 -5.41 27.26 -13.77
N LYS A 349 -6.31 26.29 -14.02
CA LYS A 349 -7.43 26.49 -14.97
C LYS A 349 -8.27 27.66 -14.42
N ALA A 350 -8.41 28.75 -15.20
CA ALA A 350 -8.99 30.06 -14.84
C ALA A 350 -8.03 31.15 -14.34
N GLY A 351 -6.71 31.02 -14.51
CA GLY A 351 -5.78 32.16 -14.37
C GLY A 351 -5.53 32.64 -12.93
N LYS A 352 -5.93 31.87 -11.90
CA LYS A 352 -5.49 32.10 -10.53
C LYS A 352 -4.09 31.49 -10.33
N ASP A 353 -3.11 32.33 -10.04
CA ASP A 353 -1.78 31.91 -9.61
C ASP A 353 -1.87 31.18 -8.26
N GLY A 354 -1.18 30.06 -8.13
CA GLY A 354 -1.13 29.28 -6.89
C GLY A 354 0.17 28.49 -6.79
N ILE A 355 0.26 27.61 -5.78
CA ILE A 355 1.40 26.71 -5.60
C ILE A 355 0.93 25.25 -5.51
N VAL A 356 1.80 24.33 -5.91
CA VAL A 356 1.69 22.91 -5.56
C VAL A 356 2.79 22.61 -4.54
N THR A 357 2.41 22.18 -3.36
CA THR A 357 3.33 21.78 -2.29
C THR A 357 3.69 20.32 -2.41
N GLU A 358 4.85 19.93 -1.89
CA GLU A 358 5.30 18.54 -1.84
C GLU A 358 4.37 17.69 -0.96
N VAL A 359 3.85 18.28 0.13
CA VAL A 359 2.82 17.69 1.01
C VAL A 359 1.61 18.60 1.07
N GLY A 360 0.41 18.04 0.91
CA GLY A 360 -0.85 18.78 0.93
C GLY A 360 -1.32 19.19 2.35
N PRO A 361 -2.32 20.09 2.46
CA PRO A 361 -2.75 20.66 3.74
C PRO A 361 -3.33 19.64 4.73
N VAL A 362 -4.11 18.65 4.25
CA VAL A 362 -4.67 17.59 5.11
C VAL A 362 -3.56 16.80 5.79
N VAL A 363 -2.56 16.37 5.02
CA VAL A 363 -1.42 15.62 5.54
C VAL A 363 -0.57 16.47 6.47
N ALA A 364 -0.32 17.73 6.12
CA ALA A 364 0.43 18.66 6.97
C ALA A 364 -0.25 18.82 8.34
N GLN A 365 -1.58 18.99 8.35
CA GLN A 365 -2.36 19.07 9.58
C GLN A 365 -2.33 17.75 10.38
N SER A 366 -2.50 16.60 9.72
CA SER A 366 -2.43 15.28 10.36
C SER A 366 -1.08 15.03 11.06
N VAL A 367 0.04 15.43 10.42
CA VAL A 367 1.39 15.33 11.01
C VAL A 367 1.54 16.25 12.23
N LEU A 368 1.16 17.52 12.09
CA LEU A 368 1.26 18.50 13.19
C LEU A 368 0.38 18.10 14.39
N HIS A 369 -0.86 17.67 14.15
CA HIS A 369 -1.76 17.18 15.19
C HIS A 369 -1.22 15.93 15.89
N PHE A 370 -0.65 14.98 15.12
CA PHE A 370 -0.06 13.78 15.70
C PHE A 370 1.05 14.11 16.70
N PHE A 371 2.03 14.95 16.32
CA PHE A 371 3.12 15.31 17.22
C PHE A 371 2.70 16.24 18.36
N ALA A 372 1.64 17.04 18.19
CA ALA A 372 1.05 17.84 19.27
C ALA A 372 0.29 16.99 20.30
N SER A 373 -0.20 15.81 19.91
CA SER A 373 -0.96 14.89 20.77
C SER A 373 -0.12 14.31 21.91
N SER A 374 -0.79 13.80 22.96
CA SER A 374 -0.13 13.08 24.06
C SER A 374 0.62 11.85 23.57
N THR A 375 0.06 11.11 22.61
CA THR A 375 0.71 9.95 22.00
C THR A 375 1.98 10.33 21.24
N GLY A 376 1.94 11.36 20.40
CA GLY A 376 3.11 11.82 19.64
C GLY A 376 4.23 12.30 20.56
N LYS A 377 3.91 13.09 21.58
CA LYS A 377 4.86 13.55 22.61
C LYS A 377 5.52 12.38 23.35
N LYS A 378 4.73 11.37 23.75
CA LYS A 378 5.26 10.17 24.41
C LYS A 378 6.20 9.38 23.50
N ILE A 379 5.87 9.26 22.21
CA ILE A 379 6.72 8.59 21.21
C ILE A 379 8.07 9.31 21.09
N LEU A 380 8.08 10.64 20.95
CA LEU A 380 9.33 11.41 20.90
C LEU A 380 10.18 11.21 22.17
N GLN A 381 9.55 11.23 23.34
CA GLN A 381 10.24 10.97 24.61
C GLN A 381 10.84 9.55 24.67
N ARG A 382 10.08 8.54 24.22
CA ARG A 382 10.54 7.14 24.16
C ARG A 382 11.69 6.96 23.18
N LEU A 383 11.63 7.57 21.99
CA LEU A 383 12.72 7.54 21.02
C LEU A 383 14.01 8.13 21.61
N ASN A 384 13.92 9.29 22.26
CA ASN A 384 15.04 9.91 22.95
C ASN A 384 15.58 9.02 24.09
N GLY A 385 14.70 8.46 24.93
CA GLY A 385 15.09 7.56 26.02
C GLY A 385 15.74 6.26 25.54
N LEU A 386 15.38 5.80 24.34
CA LEU A 386 16.01 4.65 23.68
C LEU A 386 17.30 5.04 22.94
N GLY A 387 17.65 6.32 22.82
CA GLY A 387 18.78 6.80 22.04
C GLY A 387 18.60 6.60 20.53
N ILE A 388 17.35 6.61 20.05
CA ILE A 388 17.01 6.47 18.64
C ILE A 388 16.75 7.85 18.06
N GLU A 389 17.63 8.30 17.18
CA GLU A 389 17.56 9.61 16.51
C GLU A 389 17.52 9.37 14.99
N PRO A 390 16.34 9.12 14.38
CA PRO A 390 16.24 8.89 12.95
C PRO A 390 16.67 10.13 12.18
N LYS A 391 17.69 9.98 11.35
CA LYS A 391 18.22 11.08 10.53
C LYS A 391 17.76 10.95 9.10
N SER A 392 17.57 12.09 8.47
CA SER A 392 17.28 12.16 7.06
C SER A 392 18.31 11.39 6.26
N GLU A 393 17.82 10.56 5.36
CA GLU A 393 18.62 9.97 4.29
C GLU A 393 19.06 11.00 3.23
N LYS A 394 18.78 12.29 3.44
CA LYS A 394 19.40 13.35 2.66
C LYS A 394 20.90 13.17 2.68
N VAL A 395 21.42 12.81 1.52
CA VAL A 395 22.84 12.93 1.28
C VAL A 395 23.14 14.44 1.29
N SER A 396 24.06 14.88 2.14
CA SER A 396 24.45 16.31 2.19
C SER A 396 24.84 16.78 0.80
N ALA A 397 24.54 18.02 0.38
CA ALA A 397 24.81 18.46 -1.00
C ALA A 397 26.27 18.22 -1.46
N THR A 398 27.23 18.27 -0.53
CA THR A 398 28.64 17.91 -0.74
C THR A 398 28.85 16.41 -0.95
N ARG A 399 28.29 15.55 -0.09
CA ARG A 399 28.41 14.09 -0.21
C ARG A 399 27.53 13.54 -1.33
N ALA A 400 26.44 14.23 -1.64
CA ALA A 400 25.51 13.96 -2.74
C ALA A 400 26.15 14.25 -4.08
N ALA A 401 27.10 15.19 -4.15
CA ALA A 401 27.94 15.42 -5.33
C ALA A 401 29.02 14.33 -5.50
N GLU A 402 29.43 13.67 -4.40
CA GLU A 402 30.40 12.57 -4.39
C GLU A 402 29.77 11.19 -4.60
N LEU A 403 28.45 11.07 -4.45
CA LEU A 403 27.77 9.79 -4.64
C LEU A 403 27.75 9.37 -6.12
N PRO A 404 27.79 8.06 -6.42
CA PRO A 404 27.90 7.56 -7.79
C PRO A 404 26.80 8.07 -8.74
N LEU A 405 25.60 8.34 -8.22
CA LEU A 405 24.44 8.79 -8.99
C LEU A 405 24.02 10.23 -8.67
N ALA A 406 24.93 11.03 -8.11
CA ALA A 406 24.78 12.45 -7.83
C ALA A 406 24.03 13.24 -8.92
N GLY A 407 22.84 13.74 -8.61
CA GLY A 407 22.08 14.61 -9.52
C GLY A 407 21.59 13.91 -10.80
N LYS A 408 21.75 12.59 -10.89
CA LYS A 408 21.35 11.78 -12.04
C LYS A 408 19.86 11.49 -11.97
N THR A 409 19.17 11.77 -13.07
CA THR A 409 17.74 11.49 -13.20
C THR A 409 17.52 10.14 -13.85
N PHE A 410 16.85 9.25 -13.13
CA PHE A 410 16.50 7.90 -13.57
C PHE A 410 15.01 7.78 -13.91
N ILE A 411 14.72 6.86 -14.82
CA ILE A 411 13.36 6.44 -15.13
C ILE A 411 13.32 4.93 -15.20
N LEU A 412 12.44 4.35 -14.39
CA LEU A 412 12.22 2.91 -14.37
C LEU A 412 11.14 2.55 -15.41
N THR A 413 11.43 1.56 -16.24
CA THR A 413 10.49 0.99 -17.22
C THR A 413 10.69 -0.52 -17.32
N GLY A 414 9.64 -1.28 -17.67
CA GLY A 414 9.67 -2.74 -17.67
C GLY A 414 9.60 -3.38 -16.27
N THR A 415 9.54 -4.70 -16.23
CA THR A 415 9.52 -5.51 -15.01
C THR A 415 10.95 -5.88 -14.65
N LEU A 416 11.37 -5.65 -13.41
CA LEU A 416 12.72 -5.94 -12.95
C LEU A 416 12.77 -7.40 -12.42
N PRO A 417 13.59 -8.29 -13.00
CA PRO A 417 13.66 -9.70 -12.60
C PRO A 417 14.08 -9.94 -11.15
N SER A 418 15.02 -9.15 -10.62
CA SER A 418 15.66 -9.45 -9.33
C SER A 418 15.28 -8.54 -8.16
N MET A 419 14.50 -7.49 -8.43
CA MET A 419 14.02 -6.55 -7.41
C MET A 419 12.72 -5.89 -7.86
N THR A 420 11.96 -5.34 -6.93
CA THR A 420 10.78 -4.53 -7.23
C THR A 420 11.19 -3.14 -7.77
N ARG A 421 10.28 -2.45 -8.47
CA ARG A 421 10.53 -1.07 -8.91
C ARG A 421 10.74 -0.13 -7.71
N GLU A 422 10.07 -0.42 -6.62
CA GLU A 422 10.20 0.27 -5.35
C GLU A 422 11.60 0.08 -4.77
N GLU A 423 12.13 -1.16 -4.73
CA GLU A 423 13.51 -1.44 -4.30
C GLU A 423 14.55 -0.78 -5.22
N ALA A 424 14.32 -0.79 -6.53
CA ALA A 424 15.19 -0.08 -7.46
C ALA A 424 15.16 1.45 -7.23
N THR A 425 13.98 2.01 -6.95
CA THR A 425 13.82 3.43 -6.61
C THR A 425 14.61 3.77 -5.35
N GLU A 426 14.46 2.98 -4.28
CA GLU A 426 15.19 3.17 -3.03
C GLU A 426 16.71 3.13 -3.25
N LYS A 427 17.22 2.18 -4.05
CA LYS A 427 18.65 2.09 -4.34
C LYS A 427 19.17 3.28 -5.15
N ILE A 428 18.41 3.75 -6.14
CA ILE A 428 18.78 4.93 -6.92
C ILE A 428 18.83 6.17 -6.03
N GLU A 429 17.80 6.36 -5.20
CA GLU A 429 17.69 7.51 -4.31
C GLU A 429 18.78 7.50 -3.23
N ALA A 430 19.11 6.31 -2.69
CA ALA A 430 20.21 6.14 -1.73
C ALA A 430 21.59 6.52 -2.30
N LEU A 431 21.78 6.41 -3.62
CA LEU A 431 23.01 6.79 -4.31
C LEU A 431 22.96 8.23 -4.86
N GLY A 432 22.00 9.05 -4.42
CA GLY A 432 21.90 10.47 -4.78
C GLY A 432 21.22 10.76 -6.11
N GLY A 433 20.61 9.73 -6.73
CA GLY A 433 19.82 9.85 -7.95
C GLY A 433 18.36 10.23 -7.69
N HIS A 434 17.64 10.61 -8.75
CA HIS A 434 16.24 10.99 -8.68
C HIS A 434 15.40 10.21 -9.69
N VAL A 435 14.40 9.47 -9.22
CA VAL A 435 13.49 8.75 -10.11
C VAL A 435 12.32 9.66 -10.53
N THR A 436 12.06 9.72 -11.83
CA THR A 436 10.95 10.52 -12.38
C THR A 436 10.01 9.67 -13.22
N ALA A 437 8.76 10.11 -13.35
CA ALA A 437 7.73 9.36 -14.04
C ALA A 437 7.77 9.50 -15.58
N SER A 438 8.45 10.51 -16.12
CA SER A 438 8.38 10.90 -17.53
C SER A 438 9.75 11.16 -18.17
N VAL A 439 10.00 10.56 -19.34
CA VAL A 439 11.25 10.77 -20.08
C VAL A 439 11.28 12.15 -20.70
N SER A 440 12.38 12.86 -20.43
CA SER A 440 12.70 14.17 -20.99
C SER A 440 14.16 14.19 -21.46
N LYS A 441 14.56 15.23 -22.20
CA LYS A 441 15.97 15.45 -22.56
C LYS A 441 16.90 15.64 -21.36
N LYS A 442 16.35 15.92 -20.17
CA LYS A 442 17.10 16.07 -18.92
C LYS A 442 17.24 14.76 -18.14
N THR A 443 16.66 13.66 -18.64
CA THR A 443 16.81 12.34 -18.04
C THR A 443 18.21 11.82 -18.36
N ASP A 444 18.96 11.38 -17.35
CA ASP A 444 20.29 10.80 -17.55
C ASP A 444 20.20 9.32 -17.93
N TYR A 445 19.35 8.56 -17.23
CA TYR A 445 19.24 7.10 -17.40
C TYR A 445 17.79 6.64 -17.49
N VAL A 446 17.54 5.72 -18.41
CA VAL A 446 16.33 4.89 -18.38
C VAL A 446 16.74 3.47 -18.00
N PHE A 447 16.39 3.07 -16.79
CA PHE A 447 16.61 1.73 -16.30
C PHE A 447 15.46 0.83 -16.81
N ALA A 448 15.80 -0.02 -17.77
CA ALA A 448 14.89 -0.88 -18.50
C ALA A 448 14.99 -2.33 -18.01
N GLY A 449 13.92 -2.81 -17.38
CA GLY A 449 13.71 -4.22 -17.07
C GLY A 449 13.19 -5.02 -18.27
N ALA A 450 12.82 -6.27 -18.03
CA ALA A 450 12.13 -7.11 -19.00
C ALA A 450 10.85 -6.42 -19.51
N GLU A 451 10.59 -6.51 -20.81
CA GLU A 451 9.46 -5.85 -21.49
C GLU A 451 9.41 -4.32 -21.25
N PRO A 452 10.47 -3.57 -21.60
CA PRO A 452 10.49 -2.14 -21.37
C PRO A 452 9.47 -1.45 -22.29
N GLY A 453 8.52 -0.72 -21.70
CA GLY A 453 7.46 -0.01 -22.45
C GLY A 453 7.93 1.31 -23.06
N SER A 454 7.01 2.13 -23.59
CA SER A 454 7.27 3.40 -24.32
C SER A 454 8.29 4.39 -23.75
N LYS A 455 8.60 4.34 -22.47
CA LYS A 455 9.67 5.13 -21.89
C LYS A 455 11.04 4.76 -22.49
N PHE A 456 11.23 3.50 -22.88
CA PHE A 456 12.42 3.02 -23.58
C PHE A 456 12.49 3.57 -25.00
N ASP A 457 11.39 3.52 -25.75
CA ASP A 457 11.33 4.06 -27.12
C ASP A 457 11.55 5.58 -27.11
N LYS A 458 10.88 6.28 -26.20
CA LYS A 458 11.07 7.72 -25.99
C LYS A 458 12.49 8.07 -25.54
N ALA A 459 13.16 7.20 -24.79
CA ALA A 459 14.57 7.38 -24.44
C ALA A 459 15.47 7.25 -25.66
N LYS A 460 15.22 6.29 -26.56
CA LYS A 460 15.94 6.17 -27.84
C LYS A 460 15.76 7.40 -28.72
N GLU A 461 14.52 7.89 -28.86
CA GLU A 461 14.22 9.09 -29.65
C GLU A 461 14.91 10.35 -29.11
N LEU A 462 14.98 10.47 -27.77
CA LEU A 462 15.60 11.61 -27.11
C LEU A 462 17.11 11.44 -26.90
N GLY A 463 17.70 10.31 -27.31
CA GLY A 463 19.12 10.00 -27.13
C GLY A 463 19.54 9.82 -25.68
N VAL A 464 18.62 9.46 -24.79
CA VAL A 464 18.86 9.23 -23.36
C VAL A 464 19.49 7.85 -23.16
N LYS A 465 20.49 7.74 -22.28
CA LYS A 465 21.19 6.47 -22.01
C LYS A 465 20.24 5.46 -21.37
N ILE A 466 20.16 4.28 -21.96
CA ILE A 466 19.34 3.18 -21.46
C ILE A 466 20.27 2.16 -20.81
N ILE A 467 19.92 1.69 -19.62
CA ILE A 467 20.69 0.67 -18.89
C ILE A 467 19.80 -0.51 -18.50
N ASP A 468 20.38 -1.70 -18.46
CA ASP A 468 19.71 -2.90 -17.95
C ASP A 468 20.01 -3.16 -16.46
N GLU A 469 19.49 -4.25 -15.90
CA GLU A 469 19.68 -4.59 -14.48
C GLU A 469 21.12 -5.01 -14.15
N ALA A 470 21.84 -5.61 -15.10
CA ALA A 470 23.23 -5.99 -14.90
C ALA A 470 24.14 -4.76 -14.90
N GLU A 471 23.87 -3.79 -15.78
CA GLU A 471 24.54 -2.49 -15.79
C GLU A 471 24.19 -1.66 -14.57
N PHE A 472 22.92 -1.60 -14.18
CA PHE A 472 22.50 -0.90 -12.97
C PHE A 472 23.22 -1.47 -11.72
N ARG A 473 23.36 -2.80 -11.62
CA ARG A 473 24.13 -3.44 -10.53
C ARG A 473 25.60 -3.09 -10.50
N LYS A 474 26.21 -2.72 -11.64
CA LYS A 474 27.60 -2.22 -11.69
C LYS A 474 27.71 -0.75 -11.26
N MET A 475 26.58 -0.04 -11.24
CA MET A 475 26.47 1.35 -10.79
C MET A 475 26.07 1.47 -9.31
N LEU A 476 25.60 0.36 -8.72
CA LEU A 476 25.47 0.16 -7.27
C LEU A 476 26.84 -0.11 -6.67
#